data_AF-A0A2M8FTU5-F1
#
_entry.id   AF-A0A2M8FTU5-F1
#
_cell.length_a   1.000
_cell.length_b   1.000
_cell.length_c   1.000
_cell.angle_alpha   90.00
_cell.angle_beta   90.00
_cell.angle_gamma   90.00
#
_symmetry.space_group_name_H-M   'P 1'
#
loop_
_entity.id
_entity.type
_entity.pdbx_description
1 polymer ?
#
loop_
_entity_poly.entity_id
_entity_poly.type
_entity_poly.pdbx_seq_one_letter_code
_entity_poly.pdbx_strand_id
1 'polypeptide(L)'
;RAVPESFDETIIAQIAKLGHEIGYHYEDLSICKGDEVKAIKHFEKWLTKLRKFYPVKTVCMHGSPTSKWDNRKLWDNHNYQDFGIEAEPYFDIDFNKVFYITDTGRKWDGKKVSVRDKVTSNFNLSFHSTNELIAAFENRQLPNQILQNIHPQRWTDNRAAWTQELVTQNIKNTIKKAIFVKK
;
A
#
# COMPACT_ATOMS: atom_id res chain seq x y z
N ARG A 1 3.89 8.86 2.12
CA ARG A 1 5.01 8.53 1.22
C ARG A 1 6.04 9.64 1.26
N ALA A 2 7.31 9.35 1.01
CA ALA A 2 8.41 10.31 1.03
C ALA A 2 8.64 11.00 -0.32
N VAL A 3 7.56 11.50 -0.93
CA VAL A 3 7.59 12.24 -2.20
C VAL A 3 6.77 13.52 -2.04
N PRO A 4 7.18 14.65 -2.67
CA PRO A 4 6.50 15.93 -2.51
C PRO A 4 5.01 15.88 -2.81
N GLU A 5 4.59 15.09 -3.80
CA GLU A 5 3.20 14.96 -4.24
C GLU A 5 2.30 14.25 -3.23
N SER A 6 2.89 13.64 -2.19
CA SER A 6 2.16 12.90 -1.15
C SER A 6 2.43 13.41 0.27
N PHE A 7 3.29 14.42 0.44
CA PHE A 7 3.66 14.96 1.74
C PHE A 7 3.12 16.38 1.89
N ASP A 8 1.80 16.48 2.05
CA ASP A 8 1.11 17.72 2.37
C ASP A 8 0.88 17.79 3.88
N GLU A 9 1.59 18.71 4.54
CA GLU A 9 1.56 18.89 6.00
C GLU A 9 0.16 19.24 6.52
N THR A 10 -0.62 20.01 5.74
CA THR A 10 -1.98 20.40 6.12
C THR A 10 -2.91 19.19 6.11
N ILE A 11 -2.81 18.37 5.06
CA ILE A 11 -3.62 17.15 4.94
C ILE A 11 -3.20 16.11 5.99
N ILE A 12 -1.91 15.92 6.23
CA ILE A 12 -1.41 15.00 7.27
C ILE A 12 -1.96 15.40 8.64
N ALA A 13 -1.92 16.69 8.98
CA ALA A 13 -2.47 17.20 10.23
C ALA A 13 -3.99 17.02 10.34
N GLN A 14 -4.73 17.16 9.24
CA GLN A 14 -6.16 16.88 9.20
C GLN A 14 -6.44 15.39 9.44
N ILE A 15 -5.70 14.49 8.78
CA ILE A 15 -5.83 13.04 8.99
C ILE A 15 -5.54 12.67 10.45
N ALA A 16 -4.48 13.24 11.04
CA ALA A 16 -4.14 12.99 12.44
C ALA A 16 -5.28 13.40 13.39
N LYS A 17 -5.98 14.50 13.07
CA LYS A 17 -7.14 14.98 13.84
C LYS A 17 -8.39 14.10 13.71
N LEU A 18 -8.49 13.28 12.66
CA LEU A 18 -9.58 12.29 12.52
C LEU A 18 -9.46 11.13 13.51
N GLY A 19 -8.31 10.99 14.20
CA GLY A 19 -8.08 9.94 15.18
C GLY A 19 -7.70 8.58 14.59
N HIS A 20 -7.48 8.50 13.28
CA HIS A 20 -6.93 7.31 12.63
C HIS A 20 -5.41 7.24 12.80
N GLU A 21 -4.89 6.01 12.88
CA GLU A 21 -3.45 5.80 12.87
C GLU A 21 -2.82 6.25 11.55
N ILE A 22 -1.64 6.87 11.62
CA ILE A 22 -0.81 7.19 10.46
C ILE A 22 0.44 6.33 10.49
N GLY A 23 0.57 5.46 9.49
CA GLY A 23 1.79 4.70 9.20
C GLY A 23 2.68 5.35 8.14
N TYR A 24 3.95 4.99 8.10
CA TYR A 24 4.85 5.43 7.02
C TYR A 24 4.83 4.44 5.85
N HIS A 25 4.18 4.86 4.76
CA HIS A 25 4.21 4.12 3.49
C HIS A 25 5.52 4.39 2.74
N TYR A 26 6.52 3.54 2.95
CA TYR A 26 7.93 3.79 2.66
C TYR A 26 8.34 3.30 1.26
N GLU A 27 9.29 3.99 0.63
CA GLU A 27 9.74 3.64 -0.74
C GLU A 27 11.23 3.97 -0.99
N ASP A 28 11.97 4.06 0.11
CA ASP A 28 13.28 4.70 0.19
C ASP A 28 14.34 3.96 -0.62
N LEU A 29 14.34 2.63 -0.61
CA LEU A 29 15.29 1.86 -1.41
C LEU A 29 15.08 2.08 -2.91
N SER A 30 13.82 2.20 -3.36
CA SER A 30 13.50 2.54 -4.74
C SER A 30 13.93 3.96 -5.09
N ILE A 31 13.65 4.94 -4.23
CA ILE A 31 14.08 6.35 -4.41
C ILE A 31 15.61 6.44 -4.51
N CYS A 32 16.31 5.74 -3.61
CA CYS A 32 17.77 5.71 -3.54
C CYS A 32 18.42 4.73 -4.53
N LYS A 33 17.65 4.15 -5.46
CA LYS A 33 18.14 3.27 -6.53
C LYS A 33 18.96 2.08 -6.01
N GLY A 34 18.56 1.49 -4.90
CA GLY A 34 19.21 0.32 -4.30
C GLY A 34 20.42 0.64 -3.42
N ASP A 35 20.77 1.92 -3.25
CA ASP A 35 21.81 2.34 -2.31
C ASP A 35 21.25 2.29 -0.89
N GLU A 36 21.55 1.19 -0.17
CA GLU A 36 21.02 0.91 1.16
C GLU A 36 21.42 1.97 2.19
N VAL A 37 22.68 2.43 2.16
CA VAL A 37 23.20 3.44 3.09
C VAL A 37 22.47 4.77 2.90
N LYS A 38 22.17 5.16 1.66
CA LYS A 38 21.34 6.34 1.39
C LYS A 38 19.88 6.09 1.76
N ALA A 39 19.36 4.91 1.47
CA ALA A 39 17.96 4.56 1.70
C ALA A 39 17.60 4.59 3.19
N ILE A 40 18.44 4.04 4.07
CA ILE A 40 18.14 4.05 5.51
C ILE A 40 18.19 5.46 6.11
N LYS A 41 19.15 6.28 5.68
CA LYS A 41 19.23 7.71 6.07
C LYS A 41 18.03 8.50 5.55
N HIS A 42 17.56 8.17 4.34
CA HIS A 42 16.37 8.77 3.76
C HIS A 42 15.11 8.36 4.55
N PHE A 43 14.97 7.08 4.89
CA PHE A 43 13.89 6.55 5.71
C PHE A 43 13.81 7.26 7.06
N GLU A 44 14.92 7.35 7.79
CA GLU A 44 14.99 8.01 9.10
C GLU A 44 14.60 9.49 9.02
N LYS A 45 15.12 10.21 8.03
CA LYS A 45 14.80 11.62 7.79
C LYS A 45 13.30 11.82 7.57
N TRP A 46 12.66 10.99 6.75
CA TRP A 46 11.25 11.14 6.43
C TRP A 46 10.33 10.66 7.53
N LEU A 47 10.69 9.58 8.23
CA LEU A 47 10.00 9.14 9.43
C LEU A 47 10.03 10.24 10.50
N THR A 48 11.19 10.88 10.72
CA THR A 48 11.34 12.01 11.64
C THR A 48 10.45 13.18 11.24
N LYS A 49 10.37 13.50 9.94
CA LYS A 49 9.46 14.55 9.44
C LYS A 49 8.00 14.21 9.69
N LEU A 50 7.56 12.99 9.37
CA LEU A 50 6.18 12.57 9.57
C LEU A 50 5.81 12.55 11.07
N ARG A 51 6.77 12.20 11.93
CA ARG A 51 6.64 12.21 13.39
C ARG A 51 6.46 13.58 14.03
N LYS A 52 6.68 14.67 13.28
CA LYS A 52 6.28 16.02 13.74
C LYS A 52 4.77 16.19 13.81
N PHE A 53 4.00 15.37 13.07
CA PHE A 53 2.55 15.48 12.97
C PHE A 53 1.81 14.34 13.69
N TYR A 54 2.40 13.14 13.74
CA TYR A 54 1.77 11.96 14.34
C TYR A 54 2.83 10.97 14.87
N PRO A 55 2.64 10.32 16.03
CA PRO A 55 3.58 9.32 16.53
C PRO A 55 3.53 8.01 15.71
N VAL A 56 4.15 8.02 14.53
CA VAL A 56 4.16 6.87 13.61
C VAL A 56 4.81 5.65 14.27
N LYS A 57 4.04 4.56 14.35
CA LYS A 57 4.45 3.26 14.92
C LYS A 57 4.43 2.11 13.92
N THR A 58 3.77 2.26 12.78
CA THR A 58 3.73 1.22 11.74
C THR A 58 4.30 1.74 10.42
N VAL A 59 4.81 0.82 9.61
CA VAL A 59 5.27 1.11 8.25
C VAL A 59 4.71 0.09 7.28
N CYS A 60 4.65 0.42 6.00
CA CYS A 60 4.21 -0.53 4.97
C CYS A 60 4.90 -0.20 3.66
N MET A 61 5.43 -1.20 2.96
CA MET A 61 6.15 -0.93 1.71
C MET A 61 5.22 -0.36 0.64
N HIS A 62 5.70 0.66 -0.06
CA HIS A 62 5.16 0.98 -1.38
C HIS A 62 5.69 -0.03 -2.40
N GLY A 63 4.80 -0.57 -3.22
CA GLY A 63 5.14 -1.61 -4.18
C GLY A 63 5.96 -1.15 -5.39
N SER A 64 6.15 0.16 -5.62
CA SER A 64 6.98 0.79 -6.67
C SER A 64 7.14 -0.03 -7.98
N PRO A 65 6.04 -0.40 -8.67
CA PRO A 65 6.02 -1.50 -9.65
C PRO A 65 6.98 -1.35 -10.85
N THR A 66 7.40 -0.12 -11.17
CA THR A 66 8.35 0.18 -12.25
C THR A 66 9.81 0.22 -11.80
N SER A 67 10.07 0.26 -10.49
CA SER A 67 11.40 0.10 -9.90
C SER A 67 11.83 -1.36 -10.04
N LYS A 68 13.13 -1.63 -10.16
CA LYS A 68 13.68 -2.99 -9.99
C LYS A 68 13.93 -3.35 -8.53
N TRP A 69 13.96 -2.35 -7.65
CA TRP A 69 14.24 -2.49 -6.23
C TRP A 69 12.94 -2.77 -5.47
N ASP A 70 12.94 -3.81 -4.65
CA ASP A 70 11.86 -4.12 -3.72
C ASP A 70 12.16 -3.44 -2.39
N ASN A 71 11.29 -2.54 -1.93
CA ASN A 71 11.55 -1.74 -0.73
C ASN A 71 11.67 -2.59 0.54
N ARG A 72 11.06 -3.78 0.59
CA ARG A 72 11.22 -4.72 1.71
C ARG A 72 12.67 -5.11 1.96
N LYS A 73 13.50 -5.14 0.91
CA LYS A 73 14.94 -5.46 1.02
C LYS A 73 15.75 -4.47 1.84
N LEU A 74 15.20 -3.29 2.14
CA LEU A 74 15.83 -2.36 3.09
C LEU A 74 16.09 -3.04 4.45
N TRP A 75 15.21 -3.97 4.83
CA TRP A 75 15.26 -4.69 6.09
C TRP A 75 16.10 -5.97 6.06
N ASP A 76 16.69 -6.34 4.92
CA ASP A 76 17.61 -7.48 4.85
C ASP A 76 18.87 -7.22 5.71
N ASN A 77 19.27 -5.94 5.83
CA ASN A 77 20.46 -5.49 6.54
C ASN A 77 20.18 -4.49 7.67
N HIS A 78 18.90 -4.21 7.98
CA HIS A 78 18.48 -3.24 9.00
C HIS A 78 17.25 -3.76 9.75
N ASN A 79 17.05 -3.31 10.99
CA ASN A 79 15.82 -3.60 11.73
C ASN A 79 14.94 -2.35 11.85
N TYR A 80 13.71 -2.39 11.33
CA TYR A 80 12.78 -1.27 11.47
C TYR A 80 12.41 -0.97 12.93
N GLN A 81 12.52 -1.96 13.82
CA GLN A 81 12.28 -1.79 15.25
C GLN A 81 13.30 -0.85 15.91
N ASP A 82 14.52 -0.71 15.37
CA ASP A 82 15.52 0.25 15.84
C ASP A 82 15.03 1.70 15.71
N PHE A 83 14.06 1.94 14.81
CA PHE A 83 13.41 3.23 14.61
C PHE A 83 12.13 3.38 15.44
N GLY A 84 11.83 2.45 16.35
CA GLY A 84 10.60 2.43 17.15
C GLY A 84 9.35 2.10 16.35
N ILE A 85 9.49 1.32 15.28
CA ILE A 85 8.38 0.76 14.50
C ILE A 85 7.99 -0.60 15.07
N GLU A 86 6.70 -0.82 15.26
CA GLU A 86 6.11 -1.98 15.91
C GLU A 86 5.71 -3.06 14.91
N ALA A 87 5.31 -2.68 13.70
CA ALA A 87 4.91 -3.64 12.67
C ALA A 87 5.10 -3.14 11.24
N GLU A 88 5.38 -4.09 10.35
CA GLU A 88 5.31 -4.00 8.90
C GLU A 88 4.49 -5.20 8.37
N PRO A 89 3.38 -4.98 7.65
CA PRO A 89 2.41 -6.03 7.36
C PRO A 89 2.96 -7.28 6.65
N TYR A 90 3.96 -7.16 5.79
CA TYR A 90 4.50 -8.30 5.05
C TYR A 90 5.43 -9.18 5.89
N PHE A 91 5.91 -8.68 7.04
CA PHE A 91 6.75 -9.44 7.96
C PHE A 91 6.00 -9.87 9.22
N ASP A 92 5.09 -9.04 9.73
CA ASP A 92 4.51 -9.22 11.07
C ASP A 92 3.06 -9.74 11.07
N ILE A 93 2.39 -9.81 9.92
CA ILE A 93 1.00 -10.28 9.81
C ILE A 93 0.93 -11.71 9.25
N ASP A 94 0.27 -12.59 9.99
CA ASP A 94 -0.10 -13.92 9.53
C ASP A 94 -1.36 -13.86 8.64
N PHE A 95 -1.16 -13.81 7.33
CA PHE A 95 -2.22 -13.79 6.32
C PHE A 95 -3.05 -15.08 6.22
N ASN A 96 -2.71 -16.13 6.98
CA ASN A 96 -3.60 -17.28 7.16
C ASN A 96 -4.67 -17.02 8.23
N LYS A 97 -4.50 -15.98 9.06
CA LYS A 97 -5.45 -15.56 10.10
C LYS A 97 -6.17 -14.27 9.73
N VAL A 98 -5.53 -13.40 8.95
CA VAL A 98 -6.09 -12.12 8.50
C VAL A 98 -6.44 -12.18 7.02
N PHE A 99 -7.70 -11.90 6.69
CA PHE A 99 -8.18 -11.89 5.31
C PHE A 99 -7.73 -10.61 4.61
N TYR A 100 -6.77 -10.75 3.69
CA TYR A 100 -6.25 -9.63 2.92
C TYR A 100 -7.07 -9.37 1.66
N ILE A 101 -7.52 -8.13 1.49
CA ILE A 101 -8.19 -7.66 0.27
C ILE A 101 -7.58 -6.35 -0.22
N THR A 102 -7.58 -6.17 -1.53
CA THR A 102 -7.11 -4.93 -2.15
C THR A 102 -7.97 -4.60 -3.36
N ASP A 103 -8.20 -3.31 -3.59
CA ASP A 103 -8.88 -2.80 -4.79
C ASP A 103 -7.93 -2.68 -6.01
N THR A 104 -6.70 -3.20 -5.90
CA THR A 104 -5.67 -3.18 -6.95
C THR A 104 -6.21 -3.70 -8.27
N GLY A 105 -6.13 -2.87 -9.32
CA GLY A 105 -6.67 -3.20 -10.63
C GLY A 105 -8.19 -2.96 -10.76
N ARG A 106 -8.79 -2.21 -9.84
CA ARG A 106 -10.23 -1.84 -9.79
C ARG A 106 -11.15 -3.07 -9.69
N LYS A 107 -10.70 -4.07 -8.95
CA LYS A 107 -11.38 -5.34 -8.65
C LYS A 107 -10.81 -5.91 -7.35
N TRP A 108 -11.49 -6.86 -6.74
CA TRP A 108 -11.05 -7.46 -5.47
C TRP A 108 -10.32 -8.82 -5.65
N ASP A 109 -10.35 -9.39 -6.85
CA ASP A 109 -9.67 -10.63 -7.27
C ASP A 109 -8.39 -10.33 -8.10
N GLY A 110 -7.81 -9.15 -7.90
CA GLY A 110 -6.72 -8.57 -8.68
C GLY A 110 -5.34 -9.22 -8.52
N LYS A 111 -5.22 -10.41 -7.88
CA LYS A 111 -3.94 -11.06 -7.59
C LYS A 111 -3.04 -11.23 -8.82
N LYS A 112 -3.63 -11.45 -10.00
CA LYS A 112 -2.92 -11.61 -11.28
C LYS A 112 -2.26 -10.33 -11.80
N VAL A 113 -2.74 -9.16 -11.39
CA VAL A 113 -2.20 -7.87 -11.85
C VAL A 113 -1.26 -7.21 -10.84
N SER A 114 -1.21 -7.72 -9.61
CA SER A 114 -0.26 -7.26 -8.59
C SER A 114 1.15 -7.78 -8.88
N VAL A 115 2.13 -6.89 -8.86
CA VAL A 115 3.54 -7.21 -9.11
C VAL A 115 4.24 -7.65 -7.81
N ARG A 116 4.14 -6.85 -6.74
CA ARG A 116 4.86 -7.05 -5.47
C ARG A 116 3.97 -7.38 -4.28
N ASP A 117 2.76 -6.83 -4.27
CA ASP A 117 1.80 -7.01 -3.20
C ASP A 117 1.11 -8.37 -3.38
N LYS A 118 1.76 -9.42 -2.87
CA LYS A 118 1.32 -10.81 -2.93
C LYS A 118 1.49 -11.42 -1.55
N VAL A 119 0.44 -12.05 -1.06
CA VAL A 119 0.39 -12.74 0.22
C VAL A 119 -0.08 -14.18 0.03
N THR A 120 0.45 -15.09 0.83
CA THR A 120 -0.03 -16.48 0.92
C THR A 120 -1.12 -16.53 1.97
N SER A 121 -2.25 -17.15 1.66
CA SER A 121 -3.39 -17.18 2.57
C SER A 121 -4.23 -18.44 2.36
N ASN A 122 -4.76 -18.98 3.47
CA ASN A 122 -5.68 -20.13 3.47
C ASN A 122 -7.14 -19.73 3.21
N PHE A 123 -7.47 -18.44 3.12
CA PHE A 123 -8.84 -18.02 2.80
C PHE A 123 -9.18 -18.34 1.34
N ASN A 124 -10.21 -19.15 1.13
CA ASN A 124 -10.76 -19.48 -0.18
C ASN A 124 -11.97 -18.59 -0.53
N LEU A 125 -11.81 -17.28 -0.37
CA LEU A 125 -12.80 -16.27 -0.75
C LEU A 125 -12.23 -15.41 -1.89
N SER A 126 -13.07 -15.12 -2.87
CA SER A 126 -12.72 -14.27 -4.02
C SER A 126 -13.93 -13.45 -4.41
N PHE A 127 -13.73 -12.15 -4.58
CA PHE A 127 -14.77 -11.20 -4.98
C PHE A 127 -14.25 -10.45 -6.20
N HIS A 128 -15.07 -10.31 -7.23
CA HIS A 128 -14.70 -9.54 -8.40
C HIS A 128 -15.06 -8.06 -8.19
N SER A 129 -16.31 -7.82 -7.82
CA SER A 129 -16.91 -6.49 -7.69
C SER A 129 -17.11 -6.04 -6.25
N THR A 130 -17.24 -4.72 -6.04
CA THR A 130 -17.58 -4.17 -4.71
C THR A 130 -18.97 -4.63 -4.25
N ASN A 131 -19.91 -4.85 -5.17
CA ASN A 131 -21.25 -5.36 -4.83
C ASN A 131 -21.20 -6.78 -4.27
N GLU A 132 -20.35 -7.66 -4.81
CA GLU A 132 -20.14 -9.00 -4.24
C GLU A 132 -19.56 -8.93 -2.83
N LEU A 133 -18.59 -8.04 -2.60
CA LEU A 133 -18.00 -7.85 -1.27
C LEU A 133 -19.03 -7.31 -0.26
N ILE A 134 -19.87 -6.35 -0.67
CA ILE A 134 -20.98 -5.83 0.15
C ILE A 134 -21.98 -6.94 0.48
N ALA A 135 -22.41 -7.71 -0.52
CA ALA A 135 -23.34 -8.82 -0.30
C ALA A 135 -22.76 -9.88 0.64
N ALA A 136 -21.46 -10.21 0.52
CA ALA A 136 -20.79 -11.14 1.43
C ALA A 136 -20.72 -10.59 2.87
N PHE A 137 -20.49 -9.29 3.04
CA PHE A 137 -20.52 -8.64 4.35
C PHE A 137 -21.92 -8.68 4.97
N GLU A 138 -22.95 -8.29 4.23
CA GLU A 138 -24.35 -8.29 4.68
C GLU A 138 -24.83 -9.70 5.06
N ASN A 139 -24.40 -10.72 4.30
CA ASN A 139 -24.69 -12.12 4.58
C ASN A 139 -23.78 -12.75 5.65
N ARG A 140 -22.92 -11.97 6.32
CA ARG A 140 -21.99 -12.44 7.37
C ARG A 140 -21.06 -13.56 6.90
N GLN A 141 -20.60 -13.49 5.66
CA GLN A 141 -19.71 -14.47 5.03
C GLN A 141 -18.22 -14.06 5.09
N LEU A 142 -17.92 -12.84 5.56
CA LEU A 142 -16.55 -12.37 5.68
C LEU A 142 -15.90 -12.83 7.00
N PRO A 143 -14.57 -13.10 7.00
CA PRO A 143 -13.83 -13.39 8.23
C PRO A 143 -13.84 -12.21 9.20
N ASN A 144 -13.65 -12.50 10.49
CA ASN A 144 -13.65 -11.49 11.55
C ASN A 144 -12.46 -10.52 11.48
N GLN A 145 -11.33 -10.94 10.89
CA GLN A 145 -10.12 -10.13 10.76
C GLN A 145 -9.82 -9.89 9.30
N ILE A 146 -9.85 -8.62 8.90
CA ILE A 146 -9.66 -8.19 7.51
C ILE A 146 -8.59 -7.10 7.47
N LEU A 147 -7.62 -7.23 6.56
CA LEU A 147 -6.70 -6.16 6.20
C LEU A 147 -7.05 -5.67 4.80
N GLN A 148 -7.28 -4.36 4.67
CA GLN A 148 -7.64 -3.74 3.39
C GLN A 148 -6.50 -2.86 2.89
N ASN A 149 -6.08 -3.06 1.64
CA ASN A 149 -5.20 -2.13 0.93
C ASN A 149 -5.99 -1.39 -0.15
N ILE A 150 -6.27 -0.12 0.11
CA ILE A 150 -7.17 0.73 -0.67
C ILE A 150 -6.37 1.83 -1.36
N HIS A 151 -6.80 2.22 -2.57
CA HIS A 151 -6.24 3.33 -3.32
C HIS A 151 -7.23 4.51 -3.34
N PRO A 152 -7.13 5.49 -2.41
CA PRO A 152 -8.15 6.52 -2.21
C PRO A 152 -8.51 7.31 -3.47
N GLN A 153 -7.57 7.52 -4.39
CA GLN A 153 -7.82 8.22 -5.65
C GLN A 153 -8.88 7.55 -6.55
N ARG A 154 -9.25 6.30 -6.28
CA ARG A 154 -10.30 5.56 -7.01
C ARG A 154 -11.71 5.79 -6.43
N TRP A 155 -11.79 6.34 -5.23
CA TRP A 155 -13.00 6.49 -4.43
C TRP A 155 -13.37 7.97 -4.33
N THR A 156 -13.85 8.53 -5.44
CA THR A 156 -14.33 9.91 -5.53
C THR A 156 -15.75 9.96 -6.04
N ASP A 157 -16.56 10.84 -5.43
CA ASP A 157 -17.94 11.11 -5.85
C ASP A 157 -18.01 12.03 -7.09
N ASN A 158 -16.86 12.61 -7.50
CA ASN A 158 -16.77 13.40 -8.72
C ASN A 158 -16.68 12.48 -9.94
N ARG A 159 -17.78 12.39 -10.70
CA ARG A 159 -17.89 11.54 -11.90
C ARG A 159 -16.82 11.82 -12.96
N ALA A 160 -16.41 13.08 -13.14
CA ALA A 160 -15.39 13.45 -14.11
C ALA A 160 -14.01 12.97 -13.66
N ALA A 161 -13.63 13.25 -12.41
CA ALA A 161 -12.36 12.77 -11.84
C ALA A 161 -12.29 11.23 -11.81
N TRP A 162 -13.39 10.57 -11.47
CA TRP A 162 -13.50 9.11 -11.49
C TRP A 162 -13.27 8.55 -12.90
N THR A 163 -13.88 9.16 -13.91
CA THR A 163 -13.75 8.73 -15.32
C THR A 163 -12.33 8.95 -15.83
N GLN A 164 -11.74 10.11 -15.51
CA GLN A 164 -10.36 10.42 -15.86
C GLN A 164 -9.38 9.41 -15.25
N GLU A 165 -9.54 9.06 -13.97
CA GLU A 165 -8.70 8.06 -13.31
C GLU A 165 -8.89 6.67 -13.94
N LEU A 166 -10.13 6.28 -14.27
CA LEU A 166 -10.42 5.02 -14.94
C LEU A 166 -9.66 4.90 -16.28
N VAL A 167 -9.78 5.92 -17.15
CA VAL A 167 -9.13 5.93 -18.46
C VAL A 167 -7.61 5.92 -18.31
N THR A 168 -7.09 6.80 -17.44
CA THR A 168 -5.65 6.95 -17.22
C THR A 168 -5.02 5.66 -16.68
N GLN A 169 -5.67 4.99 -15.74
CA GLN A 169 -5.18 3.72 -15.18
C GLN A 169 -5.20 2.59 -16.21
N ASN A 170 -6.24 2.51 -17.05
CA ASN A 170 -6.29 1.51 -18.11
C ASN A 170 -5.14 1.67 -19.10
N ILE A 171 -4.83 2.91 -19.51
CA ILE A 171 -3.67 3.22 -20.35
C ILE A 171 -2.36 2.81 -19.65
N LYS A 172 -2.16 3.24 -18.39
CA LYS A 172 -0.96 2.89 -17.60
C LYS A 172 -0.78 1.38 -17.46
N ASN A 173 -1.86 0.62 -17.22
CA ASN A 173 -1.80 -0.82 -17.06
C ASN A 173 -1.46 -1.55 -18.36
N THR A 174 -1.97 -1.08 -19.49
CA THR A 174 -1.59 -1.60 -20.83
C THR A 174 -0.10 -1.41 -21.09
N ILE A 175 0.43 -0.20 -20.80
CA ILE A 175 1.87 0.09 -20.95
C ILE A 175 2.70 -0.78 -20.01
N LYS A 176 2.30 -0.89 -18.73
CA LYS A 176 2.99 -1.76 -17.75
C LYS A 176 3.04 -3.21 -18.21
N LYS A 177 1.93 -3.75 -18.75
CA LYS A 177 1.90 -5.10 -19.31
C LYS A 177 2.91 -5.27 -20.44
N ALA A 178 2.97 -4.32 -21.37
CA ALA A 178 3.89 -4.40 -22.50
C ALA A 178 5.37 -4.39 -22.09
N ILE A 179 5.73 -3.68 -21.03
CA ILE A 179 7.14 -3.47 -20.63
C ILE A 179 7.60 -4.47 -19.56
N PHE A 180 6.76 -4.76 -18.56
CA PHE A 180 7.18 -5.47 -17.34
C PHE A 180 6.57 -6.85 -17.17
N VAL A 181 5.45 -7.14 -17.85
CA VAL A 181 4.81 -8.47 -17.80
C VAL A 181 5.19 -9.20 -19.09
N LYS A 182 6.42 -9.73 -19.15
CA LYS A 182 6.72 -10.75 -20.17
C LYS A 182 5.77 -11.92 -19.97
N LYS A 183 5.18 -12.40 -21.07
CA LYS A 183 4.41 -13.66 -21.11
C LYS A 183 5.22 -14.80 -20.53
#